data_AF-A0A177JUQ3-F1
#
_entry.id   AF-A0A177JUQ3-F1
#
_cell.length_a   1.000
_cell.length_b   1.000
_cell.length_c   1.000
_cell.angle_alpha   90.00
_cell.angle_beta   90.00
_cell.angle_gamma   90.00
#
_symmetry.space_group_name_H-M   'P 1'
#
loop_
_entity.id
_entity.type
_entity.pdbx_description
1 polymer ?
#
loop_
_entity_poly.entity_id
_entity_poly.type
_entity_poly.pdbx_seq_one_letter_code
_entity_poly.pdbx_strand_id
1 'polypeptide(L)' 'MYDLVFSVFFGSVPITVEIDVADELDARRAATGVIAERLGKPGVFVHLSDNGTFRAGAGFWSQFGSYSLTMRASSAGLSR' A
#
# COMPACT_ATOMS: atom_id res chain seq x y z
N MET A 1 2.45 -2.62 13.40
CA MET A 1 3.13 -3.08 12.18
C MET A 1 2.10 -3.62 11.19
N TYR A 2 2.21 -3.22 9.93
CA TYR A 2 1.31 -3.58 8.85
C TYR A 2 2.09 -4.12 7.65
N ASP A 3 1.55 -5.16 7.01
CA ASP A 3 2.02 -5.62 5.71
C ASP A 3 1.20 -4.90 4.63
N LEU A 4 1.87 -4.12 3.79
CA LEU A 4 1.33 -3.58 2.54
C LEU A 4 1.65 -4.55 1.41
N VAL A 5 0.61 -4.98 0.69
CA VAL A 5 0.77 -5.69 -0.59
C VAL A 5 0.08 -4.87 -1.66
N PHE A 6 0.76 -4.56 -2.77
CA PHE A 6 0.13 -3.86 -3.89
C PHE A 6 0.61 -4.36 -5.25
N SER A 7 -0.23 -4.22 -6.26
CA SER A 7 0.07 -4.58 -7.65
C SER A 7 -0.64 -3.63 -8.61
N VAL A 8 -0.01 -3.35 -9.74
CA VAL A 8 -0.61 -2.57 -10.84
C VAL A 8 -1.37 -3.53 -11.76
N PHE A 9 -2.58 -3.17 -12.20
CA PHE A 9 -3.52 -4.09 -12.89
C PHE A 9 -2.97 -4.75 -14.17
N PHE A 10 -1.90 -4.23 -14.77
CA PHE A 10 -1.25 -4.82 -15.94
C PHE A 10 -0.17 -5.85 -15.58
N GLY A 11 -0.55 -6.92 -14.86
CA GLY A 11 0.27 -8.14 -14.73
C GLY A 11 1.56 -8.01 -13.93
N SER A 12 1.69 -6.97 -13.11
CA SER A 12 2.87 -6.79 -12.27
C SER A 12 2.84 -7.72 -11.05
N VAL A 13 3.99 -8.32 -10.74
CA VAL A 13 4.18 -9.13 -9.54
C VAL A 13 3.82 -8.27 -8.31
N PRO A 14 2.99 -8.78 -7.38
CA PRO A 14 2.66 -8.06 -6.16
C PRO A 14 3.93 -7.70 -5.38
N ILE A 15 4.00 -6.45 -4.95
CA ILE A 15 5.08 -5.93 -4.13
C ILE A 15 4.60 -5.95 -2.68
N THR A 16 5.36 -6.61 -1.81
CA THR A 16 5.12 -6.62 -0.36
C THR A 16 6.11 -5.69 0.33
N VAL A 17 5.62 -4.84 1.22
CA VAL A 17 6.41 -3.91 2.03
C VAL A 17 5.88 -3.90 3.45
N GLU A 18 6.78 -4.00 4.41
CA GLU A 18 6.47 -3.84 5.83
C GLU A 18 6.43 -2.36 6.22
N ILE A 19 5.38 -1.97 6.94
CA ILE A 19 5.16 -0.61 7.44
C ILE A 19 5.13 -0.65 8.97
N ASP A 20 6.10 0.01 9.58
CA ASP A 20 6.19 0.11 11.04
C ASP A 20 5.45 1.33 11.57
N VAL A 21 4.15 1.15 11.79
CA VAL A 21 3.25 2.13 12.40
C VAL A 21 2.24 1.43 13.33
N ALA A 22 1.66 2.22 14.24
CA ALA A 22 0.79 1.74 15.30
C ALA A 22 -0.69 1.61 14.88
N ASP A 23 -1.18 2.45 13.98
CA ASP A 23 -2.59 2.49 13.57
C ASP A 23 -2.79 2.46 12.04
N GLU A 24 -4.03 2.18 11.64
CA GLU A 24 -4.40 1.98 10.24
C GLU A 24 -4.37 3.29 9.43
N LEU A 25 -4.67 4.44 10.06
CA LEU A 25 -4.66 5.73 9.37
C LEU A 25 -3.22 6.09 8.96
N ASP A 26 -2.28 5.94 9.89
CA ASP A 26 -0.87 6.14 9.61
C ASP A 26 -0.32 5.06 8.68
N ALA A 27 -0.83 3.82 8.73
CA ALA A 27 -0.50 2.78 7.76
C ALA A 27 -0.92 3.15 6.34
N ARG A 28 -2.11 3.74 6.17
CA ARG A 28 -2.59 4.22 4.87
C ARG A 28 -1.76 5.40 4.35
N ARG A 29 -1.37 6.32 5.22
CA ARG A 29 -0.50 7.45 4.85
C ARG A 29 0.88 6.97 4.43
N ALA A 30 1.47 6.06 5.19
CA ALA A 30 2.74 5.44 4.86
C ALA A 30 2.63 4.63 3.55
N ALA A 31 1.54 3.87 3.35
CA ALA A 31 1.31 3.10 2.14
C ALA A 31 1.21 3.98 0.89
N THR A 32 0.56 5.14 1.02
CA THR A 32 0.51 6.16 -0.05
C THR A 32 1.91 6.57 -0.46
N GLY A 33 2.79 6.87 0.52
CA GLY A 33 4.18 7.22 0.29
C GLY A 33 4.98 6.08 -0.37
N VAL A 34 4.85 4.86 0.13
CA VAL A 34 5.54 3.67 -0.40
C VAL A 34 5.14 3.39 -1.84
N ILE A 35 3.84 3.41 -2.16
CA ILE A 35 3.35 3.21 -3.53
C ILE A 35 3.86 4.32 -4.45
N ALA A 36 3.87 5.57 -3.98
CA ALA A 36 4.39 6.70 -4.74
C ALA A 36 5.87 6.51 -5.09
N GLU A 37 6.70 6.17 -4.10
CA GLU A 37 8.14 5.93 -4.28
C GLU A 37 8.40 4.78 -5.27
N ARG A 38 7.71 3.64 -5.09
CA ARG A 38 7.89 2.47 -5.95
C ARG A 38 7.45 2.70 -7.39
N LEU A 39 6.48 3.58 -7.62
CA LEU A 39 6.01 3.93 -8.96
C LEU A 39 6.69 5.18 -9.53
N GLY A 40 7.61 5.81 -8.78
CA GLY A 40 8.26 7.06 -9.19
C GLY A 40 7.27 8.21 -9.39
N LYS A 41 6.20 8.25 -8.58
CA LYS A 41 5.14 9.27 -8.65
C LYS A 41 5.23 10.20 -7.43
N PRO A 42 4.80 11.47 -7.54
CA PRO A 42 4.61 12.31 -6.36
C PRO A 42 3.49 11.75 -5.47
N GLY A 43 3.74 11.66 -4.16
CA GLY A 43 2.77 11.11 -3.20
C GLY A 43 1.42 11.83 -3.18
N VAL A 44 1.39 13.13 -3.51
CA VAL A 44 0.16 13.93 -3.63
C VAL A 44 -0.77 13.45 -4.75
N PHE A 45 -0.27 12.68 -5.71
CA PHE A 45 -1.07 12.09 -6.79
C PHE A 45 -1.36 10.61 -6.58
N VAL A 46 -1.09 10.08 -5.39
CA VAL A 46 -1.48 8.72 -5.01
C VAL A 46 -2.73 8.80 -4.14
N HIS A 47 -3.77 8.08 -4.57
CA HIS A 47 -5.03 7.98 -3.87
C HIS A 47 -5.33 6.51 -3.59
N LEU A 48 -5.53 6.19 -2.31
CA LEU A 48 -5.97 4.87 -1.85
C LEU A 48 -7.48 4.91 -1.59
N SER A 49 -8.21 4.01 -2.21
CA SER A 49 -9.65 3.86 -2.05
C SER A 49 -9.96 2.73 -1.06
N ASP A 50 -11.04 2.89 -0.28
CA ASP A 50 -11.42 1.95 0.78
C ASP A 50 -11.75 0.54 0.29
N ASN A 51 -12.03 0.39 -1.00
CA ASN A 51 -12.27 -0.89 -1.66
C ASN A 51 -10.98 -1.67 -2.01
N GLY A 52 -9.82 -1.26 -1.51
CA GLY A 52 -8.54 -1.93 -1.78
C GLY A 52 -7.99 -1.64 -3.18
N THR A 53 -8.36 -0.51 -3.78
CA THR A 53 -7.79 -0.05 -5.06
C THR A 53 -7.01 1.24 -4.88
N PHE A 54 -6.03 1.47 -5.75
CA PHE A 54 -5.31 2.73 -5.77
C PHE A 54 -5.20 3.31 -7.17
N ARG A 55 -5.01 4.63 -7.21
CA ARG A 55 -4.61 5.40 -8.38
C ARG A 55 -3.34 6.16 -8.06
N ALA A 56 -2.36 6.13 -8.96
CA ALA A 56 -1.10 6.85 -8.82
C ALA A 56 -0.78 7.68 -10.07
N GLY A 57 -0.67 9.00 -9.93
CA GLY A 57 -0.36 9.95 -11.00
C GLY A 57 -1.55 10.78 -11.47
N ALA A 58 -1.29 11.67 -12.43
CA ALA A 58 -2.27 12.61 -12.97
C ALA A 58 -2.43 12.44 -14.49
N GLY A 59 -3.67 12.62 -14.98
CA GLY A 59 -3.98 12.56 -16.41
C GLY A 59 -3.66 11.22 -17.06
N PHE A 60 -3.15 11.25 -18.29
CA PHE A 60 -2.85 10.07 -19.12
C PHE A 60 -1.80 9.13 -18.52
N TRP A 61 -0.95 9.62 -17.61
CA TRP A 61 0.12 8.86 -16.97
C TRP A 61 -0.28 8.23 -15.63
N SER A 62 -1.61 8.17 -15.36
CA SER A 62 -2.15 7.53 -14.17
C SER A 62 -2.00 6.01 -14.26
N GLN A 63 -1.53 5.40 -13.19
CA GLN A 63 -1.51 3.96 -13.01
C GLN A 63 -2.58 3.57 -12.00
N PHE A 64 -3.17 2.39 -12.20
CA PHE A 64 -4.23 1.85 -11.37
C PHE A 64 -3.85 0.45 -10.91
N GLY A 65 -4.24 0.12 -9.69
CA GLY A 65 -3.91 -1.17 -9.11
C GLY A 65 -4.76 -1.51 -7.90
N SER A 66 -4.45 -2.66 -7.31
CA SER A 66 -5.01 -3.11 -6.04
C SER A 66 -3.97 -3.02 -4.94
N TYR A 67 -4.42 -2.76 -3.72
CA TYR A 67 -3.60 -2.84 -2.52
C TYR A 67 -4.36 -3.53 -1.39
N SER A 68 -3.62 -4.10 -0.46
CA SER A 68 -4.11 -4.64 0.81
C SER A 68 -3.19 -4.18 1.93
N LEU A 69 -3.79 -3.77 3.04
CA LEU A 69 -3.10 -3.49 4.29
C LEU A 69 -3.58 -4.48 5.33
N THR A 70 -2.68 -5.36 5.77
CA THR A 70 -2.99 -6.36 6.79
C THR A 70 -2.19 -6.04 8.04
N MET A 71 -2.85 -5.88 9.18
CA MET A 71 -2.15 -5.73 10.44
C MET A 71 -1.39 -7.03 10.72
N ARG A 72 -0.07 -6.94 10.92
CA ARG A 72 0.69 -8.07 11.44
C ARG A 72 0.38 -8.17 12.91
N ALA A 73 -0.48 -9.11 13.28
CA ALA A 73 -0.52 -9.56 14.67
C ALA A 73 0.89 -10.08 14.97
N SER A 74 1.63 -9.39 15.84
CA SER A 74 2.87 -9.94 16.38
C SER A 74 2.55 -11.35 16.86
N SER A 75 3.15 -12.36 16.24
CA SER A 75 3.02 -13.77 16.61
C SER A 75 3.71 -14.08 17.94
N ALA A 76 3.56 -13.20 18.93
CA ALA A 76 4.07 -13.34 20.29
C ALA A 76 3.07 -14.06 21.22
N GLY A 77 2.19 -14.92 20.68
CA GLY A 77 1.07 -15.47 21.44
C GLY A 77 0.55 -16.85 21.06
N LEU A 78 1.25 -17.62 20.23
CA LEU A 78 0.89 -19.02 19.94
C LEU A 78 2.03 -19.96 20.33
N SER A 79 2.26 -20.03 21.63
CA SER A 79 2.92 -21.16 22.29
C SER A 79 2.12 -21.46 23.55
N ARG A 80 1.13 -22.34 23.43
CA ARG A 80 0.59 -23.08 24.57
C ARG A 80 -0.02 -24.39 24.14
#